data_AF-A0A3E2NPQ4-F1
#
_entry.id   AF-A0A3E2NPQ4-F1
#
_cell.length_a   1.000
_cell.length_b   1.000
_cell.length_c   1.000
_cell.angle_alpha   90.00
_cell.angle_beta   90.00
_cell.angle_gamma   90.00
#
_symmetry.space_group_name_H-M   'P 1'
#
loop_
_entity.id
_entity.type
_entity.pdbx_description
1 polymer ?
#
loop_
_entity_poly.entity_id
_entity_poly.type
_entity_poly.pdbx_seq_one_letter_code
_entity_poly.pdbx_strand_id
1 'polypeptide(L)'
;MENPVSGKSLAKELLITWLISSVLTIITLAIVFSAESQGLEGGQGLIIMDIAAIFWNLSLTLLASTVFINTKPILRENKHYTFASYYVLPLLASVSIVLNIHDDDVWPSFLSMSIPFFIVHSFFFLRRVGVITWN
;
A
#
# COMPACT_ATOMS: atom_id res chain seq x y z
N MET A 1 -8.02 -2.27 31.07
CA MET A 1 -8.82 -2.90 30.01
C MET A 1 -8.37 -2.28 28.70
N GLU A 2 -7.68 -3.02 27.83
CA GLU A 2 -7.32 -2.51 26.50
C GLU A 2 -8.60 -2.20 25.71
N ASN A 3 -8.67 -1.00 25.12
CA ASN A 3 -9.80 -0.63 24.27
C ASN A 3 -9.95 -1.65 23.12
N PRO A 4 -11.16 -2.15 22.86
CA PRO A 4 -11.39 -3.07 21.74
C PRO A 4 -11.02 -2.38 20.43
N VAL A 5 -10.24 -3.04 19.57
CA VAL A 5 -9.97 -2.53 18.23
C VAL A 5 -11.24 -2.69 17.41
N SER A 6 -11.92 -1.57 17.18
CA SER A 6 -13.13 -1.54 16.38
C SER A 6 -12.80 -1.78 14.90
N GLY A 7 -13.60 -2.61 14.22
CA GLY A 7 -13.54 -2.74 12.77
C GLY A 7 -13.67 -1.39 12.05
N LYS A 8 -14.40 -0.43 12.62
CA LYS A 8 -14.47 0.94 12.08
C LYS A 8 -13.10 1.64 12.05
N SER A 9 -12.26 1.39 13.06
CA SER A 9 -10.90 1.93 13.10
C SER A 9 -10.03 1.31 11.99
N LEU A 10 -10.11 0.00 11.80
CA LEU A 10 -9.34 -0.70 10.77
C LEU A 10 -9.79 -0.29 9.35
N ALA A 11 -11.09 -0.16 9.12
CA ALA A 11 -11.64 0.34 7.87
C ALA A 11 -11.13 1.76 7.56
N LYS A 12 -11.12 2.64 8.58
CA LYS A 12 -10.58 4.00 8.44
C LYS A 12 -9.09 3.98 8.13
N GLU A 13 -8.31 3.13 8.76
CA GLU A 13 -6.87 3.00 8.49
C GLU A 13 -6.59 2.50 7.07
N LEU A 14 -7.33 1.51 6.59
CA LEU A 14 -7.23 1.05 5.19
C LEU A 14 -7.62 2.15 4.20
N LEU A 15 -8.69 2.89 4.47
CA LEU A 15 -9.11 4.02 3.63
C LEU A 15 -8.02 5.11 3.58
N ILE A 16 -7.46 5.46 4.73
CA ILE A 16 -6.36 6.43 4.81
C ILE A 16 -5.12 5.88 4.10
N THR A 17 -4.83 4.59 4.24
CA THR A 17 -3.72 3.93 3.55
C THR A 17 -3.86 4.09 2.05
N TRP A 18 -5.02 3.74 1.49
CA TRP A 18 -5.30 3.89 0.06
C TRP A 18 -5.17 5.35 -0.41
N LEU A 19 -5.80 6.30 0.31
CA LEU A 19 -5.78 7.71 -0.09
C LEU A 19 -4.37 8.30 -0.05
N ILE A 20 -3.65 8.13 1.05
CA ILE A 20 -2.30 8.69 1.21
C ILE A 20 -1.32 8.01 0.27
N SER A 21 -1.36 6.67 0.17
CA SER A 21 -0.46 5.95 -0.76
C SER A 21 -0.71 6.34 -2.21
N SER A 22 -1.96 6.54 -2.62
CA SER A 22 -2.28 6.99 -3.98
C SER A 22 -1.73 8.39 -4.27
N VAL A 23 -1.90 9.34 -3.36
CA VAL A 23 -1.32 10.69 -3.51
C VAL A 23 0.21 10.64 -3.57
N LEU A 24 0.84 9.90 -2.66
CA LEU A 24 2.30 9.74 -2.65
C LEU A 24 2.80 9.04 -3.93
N THR A 25 2.03 8.12 -4.47
CA THR A 25 2.36 7.43 -5.72
C THR A 25 2.35 8.38 -6.90
N ILE A 26 1.31 9.21 -7.05
CA ILE A 26 1.24 10.23 -8.11
C ILE A 26 2.43 11.19 -8.01
N ILE A 27 2.75 11.66 -6.80
CA ILE A 27 3.93 12.53 -6.58
C ILE A 27 5.22 11.81 -6.97
N THR A 28 5.36 10.53 -6.59
CA THR A 28 6.55 9.73 -6.90
C THR A 28 6.70 9.53 -8.41
N LEU A 29 5.62 9.17 -9.11
CA LEU A 29 5.62 9.02 -10.57
C LEU A 29 5.95 10.33 -11.27
N ALA A 30 5.38 11.46 -10.83
CA ALA A 30 5.68 12.76 -11.39
C ALA A 30 7.15 13.15 -11.24
N ILE A 31 7.81 12.77 -10.14
CA ILE A 31 9.23 13.02 -9.92
C ILE A 31 10.09 12.10 -10.79
N VAL A 32 9.83 10.78 -10.72
CA VAL A 32 10.62 9.74 -11.39
C VAL A 32 10.54 9.87 -12.91
N PHE A 33 9.35 10.15 -13.44
CA PHE A 33 9.08 10.25 -14.88
C PHE A 33 8.93 11.70 -15.37
N SER A 34 9.56 12.65 -14.67
CA SER A 34 9.47 14.08 -15.00
C SER A 34 10.07 14.42 -16.37
N ALA A 35 11.11 13.71 -16.80
CA ALA A 35 11.75 13.93 -18.09
C ALA A 35 10.87 13.46 -19.25
N GLU A 36 10.19 12.33 -19.07
CA GLU A 36 9.29 11.67 -20.01
C GLU A 36 7.98 12.44 -20.16
N SER A 37 7.63 13.27 -19.18
CA SER A 37 6.42 14.12 -19.20
C SER A 37 6.50 15.29 -20.20
N GLN A 38 7.67 15.56 -20.79
CA GLN A 38 7.90 16.68 -21.70
C GLN A 38 7.40 16.38 -23.12
N GLY A 39 6.08 16.35 -23.30
CA GLY A 39 5.42 16.16 -24.59
C GLY A 39 3.95 15.79 -24.44
N LEU A 40 3.15 15.97 -25.48
CA LEU A 40 1.70 15.68 -25.43
C LEU A 40 1.43 14.18 -25.18
N GLU A 41 2.22 13.32 -25.84
CA GLU A 41 2.14 11.86 -25.68
C GLU A 41 2.70 11.40 -24.33
N GLY A 42 3.82 11.97 -23.88
CA GLY A 42 4.41 11.69 -22.57
C GLY A 42 3.51 12.07 -21.40
N GLY A 43 2.87 13.23 -21.47
CA GLY A 43 1.89 13.68 -20.48
C GLY A 43 0.66 12.78 -20.41
N GLN A 44 0.15 12.30 -21.55
CA GLN A 44 -0.96 11.33 -21.59
C GLN A 44 -0.56 9.98 -21.01
N GLY A 45 0.65 9.50 -21.31
CA GLY A 45 1.20 8.26 -20.73
C GLY A 45 1.26 8.32 -19.20
N LEU A 46 1.71 9.44 -18.64
CA LEU A 46 1.78 9.63 -17.19
C LEU A 46 0.40 9.62 -16.53
N ILE A 47 -0.62 10.22 -17.16
CA ILE A 47 -2.00 10.18 -16.65
C ILE A 47 -2.55 8.75 -16.60
N ILE A 48 -2.32 7.96 -17.65
CA ILE A 48 -2.72 6.55 -17.67
C ILE A 48 -2.00 5.77 -16.56
N MET A 49 -0.72 6.06 -16.36
CA MET A 49 0.10 5.47 -15.31
C MET A 49 -0.43 5.81 -13.92
N ASP A 50 -0.82 7.06 -13.67
CA ASP A 50 -1.44 7.49 -12.41
C ASP A 50 -2.75 6.75 -12.13
N ILE A 51 -3.61 6.61 -13.15
CA ILE A 51 -4.87 5.87 -13.02
C ILE A 51 -4.59 4.41 -12.68
N ALA A 52 -3.68 3.75 -13.42
CA ALA A 52 -3.29 2.37 -13.16
C ALA A 52 -2.73 2.21 -11.73
N ALA A 53 -1.92 3.16 -11.27
CA ALA A 53 -1.35 3.16 -9.94
C ALA A 53 -2.41 3.28 -8.83
N ILE A 54 -3.44 4.12 -9.02
CA ILE A 54 -4.56 4.22 -8.07
C ILE A 54 -5.31 2.89 -7.96
N PHE A 55 -5.57 2.22 -9.09
CA PHE A 55 -6.23 0.90 -9.10
C PHE A 55 -5.35 -0.19 -8.49
N TRP A 56 -4.04 -0.12 -8.71
CA TRP A 56 -3.09 -1.02 -8.07
C TRP A 56 -3.09 -0.85 -6.54
N ASN A 57 -3.00 0.39 -6.05
CA ASN A 57 -3.08 0.69 -4.62
C ASN A 57 -4.42 0.26 -4.01
N LEU A 58 -5.52 0.43 -4.75
CA LEU A 58 -6.84 -0.08 -4.32
C LEU A 58 -6.82 -1.61 -4.18
N SER A 59 -6.24 -2.31 -5.15
CA SER A 59 -6.11 -3.78 -5.13
C SER A 59 -5.29 -4.25 -3.93
N LEU A 60 -4.13 -3.63 -3.67
CA LEU A 60 -3.32 -3.91 -2.49
C LEU A 60 -4.07 -3.61 -1.18
N THR A 61 -4.86 -2.54 -1.13
CA THR A 61 -5.69 -2.20 0.03
C THR A 61 -6.78 -3.24 0.28
N LEU A 62 -7.44 -3.74 -0.78
CA LEU A 62 -8.44 -4.79 -0.67
C LEU A 62 -7.80 -6.10 -0.20
N LEU A 63 -6.62 -6.45 -0.69
CA LEU A 63 -5.86 -7.61 -0.20
C LEU A 63 -5.44 -7.44 1.27
N ALA A 64 -5.10 -6.22 1.69
CA ALA A 64 -4.81 -5.90 3.07
C ALA A 64 -6.05 -5.93 3.99
N SER A 65 -7.26 -6.17 3.47
CA SER A 65 -8.46 -6.33 4.32
C SER A 65 -8.36 -7.50 5.30
N THR A 66 -7.41 -8.42 5.13
CA THR A 66 -7.09 -9.44 6.14
C THR A 66 -6.76 -8.87 7.51
N VAL A 67 -6.39 -7.58 7.63
CA VAL A 67 -6.21 -6.91 8.93
C VAL A 67 -7.44 -6.96 9.84
N PHE A 68 -8.66 -7.15 9.29
CA PHE A 68 -9.88 -7.32 10.08
C PHE A 68 -9.85 -8.56 10.99
N ILE A 69 -8.98 -9.53 10.72
CA ILE A 69 -8.73 -10.68 11.59
C ILE A 69 -8.21 -10.22 12.97
N ASN A 70 -7.50 -9.08 13.04
CA ASN A 70 -6.99 -8.49 14.28
C ASN A 70 -8.07 -7.88 15.18
N THR A 71 -9.35 -7.95 14.79
CA THR A 71 -10.48 -7.66 15.70
C THR A 71 -10.60 -8.69 16.82
N LYS A 72 -10.07 -9.91 16.61
CA LYS A 72 -9.99 -10.96 17.63
C LYS A 72 -8.76 -10.74 18.52
N PRO A 73 -8.91 -10.54 19.85
CA PRO A 73 -7.79 -10.26 20.76
C PRO A 73 -6.67 -11.30 20.68
N ILE A 74 -7.04 -12.59 20.67
CA ILE A 74 -6.12 -13.74 20.60
C ILE A 74 -5.15 -13.64 19.42
N LEU A 75 -5.61 -13.13 18.27
CA LEU A 75 -4.78 -13.02 17.06
C LEU A 75 -3.96 -11.73 17.06
N ARG A 76 -4.51 -10.65 17.62
CA ARG A 76 -3.85 -9.34 17.71
C ARG A 76 -2.66 -9.34 18.68
N GLU A 77 -2.75 -10.08 19.77
CA GLU A 77 -1.68 -10.16 20.78
C GLU A 77 -0.39 -10.79 20.21
N ASN A 78 -0.52 -11.63 19.17
CA ASN A 78 0.62 -12.21 18.49
C ASN A 78 1.08 -11.32 17.34
N LYS A 79 2.29 -10.77 17.49
CA LYS A 79 2.92 -9.88 16.49
C LYS A 79 3.09 -10.55 15.12
N HIS A 80 3.34 -11.86 15.06
CA HIS A 80 3.50 -12.58 13.80
C HIS A 80 2.17 -12.72 13.05
N TYR A 81 1.07 -13.03 13.75
CA TYR A 81 -0.25 -13.06 13.12
C TYR A 81 -0.72 -11.67 12.69
N THR A 82 -0.41 -10.65 13.50
CA THR A 82 -0.67 -9.26 13.12
C THR A 82 0.15 -8.87 11.88
N PHE A 83 1.43 -9.22 11.82
CA PHE A 83 2.24 -8.99 10.62
C PHE A 83 1.65 -9.72 9.40
N ALA A 84 1.31 -11.01 9.56
CA ALA A 84 0.79 -11.82 8.48
C ALA A 84 -0.50 -11.22 7.90
N SER A 85 -1.41 -10.74 8.75
CA SER A 85 -2.67 -10.13 8.33
C SER A 85 -2.51 -8.77 7.66
N TYR A 86 -1.41 -8.05 7.90
CA TYR A 86 -1.09 -6.81 7.20
C TYR A 86 -0.44 -7.07 5.83
N TYR A 87 0.48 -8.03 5.72
CA TYR A 87 1.40 -8.06 4.58
C TYR A 87 1.33 -9.27 3.67
N VAL A 88 0.86 -10.43 4.13
CA VAL A 88 1.02 -11.68 3.34
C VAL A 88 0.33 -11.57 1.99
N LEU A 89 -0.94 -11.17 1.93
CA LEU A 89 -1.64 -11.07 0.65
C LEU A 89 -1.09 -9.94 -0.26
N PRO A 90 -0.88 -8.71 0.23
CA PRO A 90 -0.27 -7.65 -0.59
C PRO A 90 1.13 -8.00 -1.11
N LEU A 91 1.98 -8.63 -0.29
CA LEU A 91 3.31 -9.07 -0.70
C LEU A 91 3.24 -10.18 -1.73
N LEU A 92 2.39 -11.20 -1.53
CA LEU A 92 2.24 -12.28 -2.52
C LEU A 92 1.74 -11.76 -3.87
N ALA A 93 0.81 -10.81 -3.88
CA ALA A 93 0.37 -10.17 -5.12
C ALA A 93 1.51 -9.40 -5.80
N SER A 94 2.29 -8.64 -5.04
CA SER A 94 3.43 -7.88 -5.56
C SER A 94 4.53 -8.81 -6.11
N VAL A 95 4.87 -9.88 -5.37
CA VAL A 95 5.84 -10.89 -5.79
C VAL A 95 5.35 -11.62 -7.04
N SER A 96 4.06 -11.96 -7.12
CA SER A 96 3.48 -12.59 -8.30
C SER A 96 3.68 -11.72 -9.55
N ILE A 97 3.43 -10.42 -9.46
CA ILE A 97 3.67 -9.50 -10.59
C ILE A 97 5.15 -9.46 -10.95
N VAL A 98 6.03 -9.30 -9.96
CA VAL A 98 7.49 -9.29 -10.16
C VAL A 98 7.97 -10.53 -10.90
N LEU A 99 7.46 -11.73 -10.56
CA LEU A 99 7.85 -12.97 -11.21
C LEU A 99 7.33 -13.10 -12.65
N ASN A 100 6.30 -12.33 -13.02
CA ASN A 100 5.70 -12.35 -14.36
C ASN A 100 6.17 -11.18 -15.25
N ILE A 101 6.83 -10.18 -14.68
CA ILE A 101 7.48 -9.11 -15.46
C ILE A 101 8.80 -9.68 -16.01
N HIS A 102 8.96 -9.61 -17.32
CA HIS A 102 10.19 -10.01 -18.02
C HIS A 102 10.92 -8.83 -18.67
N ASP A 103 10.34 -7.63 -18.54
CA ASP A 103 10.85 -6.40 -19.11
C ASP A 103 11.45 -5.53 -18.00
N ASP A 104 12.74 -5.23 -18.13
CA ASP A 104 13.51 -4.46 -17.16
C ASP A 104 12.98 -3.00 -17.05
N ASP A 105 12.38 -2.48 -18.10
CA ASP A 105 11.88 -1.10 -18.17
C ASP A 105 10.62 -0.88 -17.31
N VAL A 106 9.94 -1.96 -16.89
CA VAL A 106 8.70 -1.88 -16.09
C VAL A 106 8.99 -1.75 -14.58
N TRP A 107 10.19 -2.12 -14.15
CA TRP A 107 10.56 -2.10 -12.73
C TRP A 107 10.45 -0.73 -12.07
N PRO A 108 10.97 0.37 -12.66
CA PRO A 108 10.86 1.69 -12.05
C PRO A 108 9.41 2.11 -11.83
N SER A 109 8.53 1.84 -12.80
CA SER A 109 7.09 2.11 -12.67
C SER A 109 6.47 1.27 -11.57
N PHE A 110 6.70 -0.05 -11.57
CA PHE A 110 6.12 -0.96 -10.57
C PHE A 110 6.55 -0.60 -9.14
N LEU A 111 7.84 -0.31 -8.92
CA LEU A 111 8.36 0.08 -7.61
C LEU A 111 7.82 1.43 -7.17
N SER A 112 7.77 2.41 -8.08
CA SER A 112 7.21 3.74 -7.81
C SER A 112 5.73 3.67 -7.43
N MET A 113 4.99 2.70 -7.98
CA MET A 113 3.61 2.44 -7.63
C MET A 113 3.43 1.72 -6.30
N SER A 114 4.31 0.75 -5.99
CA SER A 114 4.11 -0.17 -4.87
C SER A 114 4.72 0.32 -3.55
N ILE A 115 5.88 0.97 -3.60
CA ILE A 115 6.63 1.39 -2.41
C ILE A 115 5.80 2.34 -1.52
N PRO A 116 5.14 3.39 -2.05
CA PRO A 116 4.35 4.29 -1.22
C PRO A 116 3.25 3.57 -0.42
N PHE A 117 2.59 2.58 -1.02
CA PHE A 117 1.63 1.74 -0.31
C PHE A 117 2.26 1.01 0.87
N PHE A 118 3.37 0.30 0.66
CA PHE A 118 4.02 -0.44 1.73
C PHE A 118 4.56 0.46 2.84
N ILE A 119 5.02 1.68 2.52
CA ILE A 119 5.44 2.66 3.53
C ILE A 119 4.26 3.07 4.42
N VAL A 120 3.15 3.51 3.82
CA VAL A 120 1.97 3.99 4.57
C VAL A 120 1.33 2.84 5.35
N HIS A 121 1.20 1.67 4.74
CA HIS A 121 0.64 0.49 5.40
C HIS A 121 1.52 0.04 6.58
N SER A 122 2.84 0.17 6.45
CA SER A 122 3.78 -0.14 7.52
C SER A 122 3.70 0.81 8.69
N PHE A 123 3.42 2.09 8.44
CA PHE A 123 3.15 3.03 9.52
C PHE A 123 1.98 2.57 10.41
N PHE A 124 0.87 2.11 9.81
CA PHE A 124 -0.28 1.61 10.57
C PHE A 124 0.02 0.29 11.29
N PHE A 125 0.78 -0.62 10.67
CA PHE A 125 1.27 -1.83 11.34
C PHE A 125 2.11 -1.50 12.57
N LEU A 126 3.13 -0.65 12.43
CA LEU A 126 4.04 -0.26 13.52
C LEU A 126 3.30 0.44 14.66
N ARG A 127 2.32 1.28 14.33
CA ARG A 127 1.42 1.86 15.32
C ARG A 127 0.62 0.78 16.05
N ARG A 128 0.12 -0.23 15.32
CA ARG A 128 -0.70 -1.31 15.90
C ARG A 128 0.09 -2.18 16.86
N VAL A 129 1.36 -2.46 16.57
CA VAL A 129 2.25 -3.26 17.44
C VAL A 129 2.94 -2.43 18.53
N GLY A 130 2.56 -1.15 18.68
CA GLY A 130 3.01 -0.28 19.77
C GLY A 130 4.41 0.31 19.59
N VAL A 131 4.98 0.27 18.38
CA VAL A 131 6.30 0.88 18.09
C VAL A 131 6.17 2.40 17.91
N ILE A 132 5.06 2.88 17.34
CA ILE A 132 4.79 4.30 17.13
C ILE A 132 3.57 4.71 17.98
N THR A 133 3.76 5.68 18.87
CA THR A 133 2.70 6.31 19.68
C THR A 133 2.55 7.78 19.30
N TRP A 134 1.31 8.27 19.24
CA TRP A 134 1.04 9.71 19.19
C TRP A 134 0.77 10.19 20.62
N ASN A 135 1.45 11.27 21.01
CA ASN A 135 1.04 12.09 22.15
C ASN A 135 -0.24 12.87 21.81
#